data_AF-C7Q7M4-F1
#
_entry.id   AF-C7Q7M4-F1
#
_cell.length_a   1.000
_cell.length_b   1.000
_cell.length_c   1.000
_cell.angle_alpha   90.00
_cell.angle_beta   90.00
_cell.angle_gamma   90.00
#
_symmetry.space_group_name_H-M   'P 1'
#
loop_
_entity.id
_entity.type
_entity.pdbx_description
1 polymer ?
#
loop_
_entity_poly.entity_id
_entity_poly.type
_entity_poly.pdbx_seq_one_letter_code
_entity_poly.pdbx_strand_id
1 'polypeptide(L)'
;MGTAAALLAAGCSSSGTAGGGATASPNPSAVTGTALGGAQPSSATTAGSTPASPSTSVSTSPSASASTSAPVTTPASASVYGCDQQPVSQPKTYILTYGDGGVVLNQLTWSGWGTASTTATGVQTRNSCVPSCAAGSPISTKATATLSGLSAGHYTKLRVVAGPTTTDYSVTAAGPTAAG
;
A
#
# COMPACT_ATOMS: atom_id res chain seq x y z
N MET A 1 43.75 4.34 -6.23
CA MET A 1 42.53 4.88 -6.88
C MET A 1 41.54 3.73 -6.96
N GLY A 2 40.73 3.54 -5.93
CA GLY A 2 39.85 2.37 -5.79
C GLY A 2 38.65 2.49 -6.72
N THR A 3 38.50 1.54 -7.64
CA THR A 3 37.30 1.35 -8.44
C THR A 3 36.18 0.84 -7.52
N ALA A 4 35.33 1.76 -7.05
CA ALA A 4 34.05 1.40 -6.48
C ALA A 4 33.17 0.84 -7.60
N ALA A 5 33.17 -0.48 -7.76
CA ALA A 5 32.16 -1.18 -8.52
C ALA A 5 30.83 -0.96 -7.79
N ALA A 6 30.04 0.01 -8.27
CA ALA A 6 28.65 0.14 -7.88
C ALA A 6 27.92 -1.11 -8.39
N LEU A 7 27.82 -2.12 -7.52
CA LEU A 7 26.89 -3.22 -7.68
C LEU A 7 25.50 -2.60 -7.74
N LEU A 8 24.97 -2.44 -8.96
CA LEU A 8 23.56 -2.14 -9.17
C LEU A 8 22.77 -3.33 -8.65
N ALA A 9 22.34 -3.24 -7.40
CA ALA A 9 21.30 -4.12 -6.89
C ALA A 9 20.04 -3.85 -7.73
N ALA A 10 19.68 -4.78 -8.60
CA ALA A 10 18.43 -4.74 -9.34
C ALA A 10 17.27 -4.93 -8.36
N GLY A 11 16.84 -3.84 -7.73
CA GLY A 11 15.65 -3.80 -6.88
C GLY A 11 14.45 -3.26 -7.65
N CYS A 12 13.27 -3.71 -7.21
CA CYS A 12 12.03 -3.80 -7.98
C CYS A 12 12.12 -4.87 -9.07
N SER A 13 11.62 -6.07 -8.77
CA SER A 13 11.58 -7.18 -9.74
C SER A 13 10.84 -6.74 -11.01
N SER A 14 11.58 -6.53 -12.10
CA SER A 14 11.02 -6.32 -13.43
C SER A 14 10.28 -7.59 -13.79
N SER A 15 8.96 -7.51 -13.90
CA SER A 15 8.13 -8.63 -14.34
C SER A 15 8.32 -8.81 -15.85
N GLY A 16 9.48 -9.31 -16.31
CA GLY A 16 9.67 -9.83 -17.67
C GLY A 16 9.54 -11.36 -17.64
N THR A 17 8.92 -12.09 -18.56
CA THR A 17 8.67 -11.86 -19.99
C THR A 17 7.62 -12.84 -20.53
N ALA A 18 6.95 -12.45 -21.64
CA ALA A 18 6.35 -13.25 -22.74
C ALA A 18 4.81 -13.11 -22.89
N GLY A 19 4.24 -12.63 -24.02
CA GLY A 19 4.82 -12.16 -25.27
C GLY A 19 3.74 -11.67 -26.27
N GLY A 20 4.15 -10.95 -27.31
CA GLY A 20 3.39 -10.83 -28.57
C GLY A 20 2.90 -9.44 -28.99
N GLY A 21 3.67 -8.78 -29.87
CA GLY A 21 3.13 -8.06 -31.03
C GLY A 21 2.55 -6.67 -30.82
N ALA A 22 3.40 -5.64 -30.88
CA ALA A 22 2.97 -4.28 -31.14
C ALA A 22 2.57 -4.11 -32.62
N THR A 23 1.33 -3.69 -32.88
CA THR A 23 1.00 -2.82 -34.02
C THR A 23 -0.16 -1.93 -33.59
N ALA A 24 0.17 -0.79 -32.97
CA ALA A 24 -0.81 0.26 -32.71
C ALA A 24 -1.02 1.07 -33.99
N SER A 25 -2.25 1.08 -34.50
CA SER A 25 -2.72 2.01 -35.53
C SER A 25 -3.65 3.03 -34.86
N PRO A 26 -3.45 4.36 -35.04
CA PRO A 26 -4.31 5.35 -34.42
C PRO A 26 -5.58 5.58 -35.26
N ASN A 27 -6.75 5.59 -34.64
CA ASN A 27 -7.93 6.22 -35.21
C ASN A 27 -8.51 7.24 -34.21
N PRO A 28 -8.48 8.55 -34.51
CA PRO A 28 -9.17 9.57 -33.75
C PRO A 28 -10.56 9.79 -34.32
N SER A 29 -11.60 9.73 -33.49
CA SER A 29 -12.88 10.36 -33.82
C SER A 29 -13.58 10.83 -32.56
N ALA A 30 -13.58 12.16 -32.42
CA ALA A 30 -14.36 12.93 -31.49
C ALA A 30 -15.86 12.70 -31.68
N VAL A 31 -16.63 12.81 -30.60
CA VAL A 31 -18.01 13.29 -30.67
C VAL A 31 -18.24 14.35 -29.60
N THR A 32 -18.37 15.58 -30.09
CA THR A 32 -18.92 16.76 -29.43
C THR A 32 -20.41 16.56 -29.14
N GLY A 33 -20.88 17.06 -27.99
CA GLY A 33 -22.31 17.12 -27.67
C GLY A 33 -22.63 18.05 -26.50
N THR A 34 -22.66 19.36 -26.76
CA THR A 34 -23.40 20.41 -26.01
C THR A 34 -24.92 20.22 -26.31
N ALA A 35 -25.95 20.57 -25.53
CA ALA A 35 -26.15 21.55 -24.46
C ALA A 35 -27.60 21.45 -23.87
N LEU A 36 -27.84 22.18 -22.76
CA LEU A 36 -29.07 22.86 -22.27
C LEU A 36 -30.21 22.10 -21.55
N GLY A 37 -30.48 22.57 -20.31
CA GLY A 37 -31.82 23.08 -19.93
C GLY A 37 -32.60 22.33 -18.84
N GLY A 38 -32.93 23.00 -17.72
CA GLY A 38 -34.00 22.57 -16.81
C GLY A 38 -33.93 23.15 -15.40
N ALA A 39 -34.96 23.89 -15.00
CA ALA A 39 -35.00 24.83 -13.88
C ALA A 39 -35.30 24.26 -12.47
N GLN A 40 -35.04 25.12 -11.49
CA GLN A 40 -35.40 25.15 -10.05
C GLN A 40 -36.91 24.96 -9.76
N PRO A 41 -37.32 24.59 -8.51
CA PRO A 41 -37.76 25.61 -7.54
C PRO A 41 -37.40 25.37 -6.06
N SER A 42 -37.37 26.46 -5.28
CA SER A 42 -37.33 26.61 -3.80
C SER A 42 -38.70 26.21 -3.18
N SER A 43 -38.97 26.05 -1.87
CA SER A 43 -38.42 26.53 -0.59
C SER A 43 -39.26 25.89 0.55
N ALA A 44 -38.75 25.76 1.78
CA ALA A 44 -39.42 26.17 3.05
C ALA A 44 -38.64 25.78 4.32
N THR A 45 -38.56 26.78 5.21
CA THR A 45 -38.03 26.87 6.59
C THR A 45 -38.79 26.07 7.64
N THR A 46 -38.13 25.68 8.75
CA THR A 46 -38.60 25.87 10.14
C THR A 46 -37.43 25.75 11.13
N ALA A 47 -37.38 26.68 12.08
CA ALA A 47 -36.42 26.80 13.18
C ALA A 47 -36.91 26.08 14.46
N GLY A 48 -36.00 25.74 15.38
CA GLY A 48 -36.35 25.34 16.75
C GLY A 48 -35.14 25.02 17.64
N SER A 49 -35.17 25.52 18.87
CA SER A 49 -34.03 25.88 19.73
C SER A 49 -33.63 24.85 20.82
N THR A 50 -32.38 24.96 21.32
CA THR A 50 -31.73 24.70 22.66
C THR A 50 -32.55 24.09 23.84
N PRO A 51 -31.99 23.50 24.94
CA PRO A 51 -30.62 23.66 25.52
C PRO A 51 -29.97 22.37 26.13
N ALA A 52 -28.79 22.53 26.74
CA ALA A 52 -27.94 21.53 27.39
C ALA A 52 -28.41 21.05 28.78
N SER A 53 -27.92 19.88 29.25
CA SER A 53 -27.64 19.62 30.67
C SER A 53 -26.68 18.42 30.88
N PRO A 54 -25.80 18.43 31.91
CA PRO A 54 -24.81 17.38 32.21
C PRO A 54 -25.33 16.35 33.21
N SER A 55 -24.73 15.15 33.27
CA SER A 55 -24.82 14.29 34.46
C SER A 55 -23.60 13.39 34.63
N THR A 56 -23.19 13.27 35.89
CA THR A 56 -21.93 12.77 36.42
C THR A 56 -22.01 11.36 37.00
N SER A 57 -20.89 10.62 36.92
CA SER A 57 -20.38 9.58 37.85
C SER A 57 -21.12 8.22 37.87
N VAL A 58 -20.51 7.03 38.03
CA VAL A 58 -19.40 6.61 38.92
C VAL A 58 -18.68 5.35 38.38
N SER A 59 -17.44 5.16 38.86
CA SER A 59 -16.58 3.98 38.75
C SER A 59 -17.12 2.71 39.40
N THR A 60 -16.87 1.55 38.76
CA THR A 60 -16.52 0.29 39.44
C THR A 60 -15.55 -0.55 38.59
N SER A 61 -14.31 -0.67 39.07
CA SER A 61 -13.27 -1.66 38.71
C SER A 61 -13.60 -3.00 39.40
N PRO A 62 -13.22 -4.22 38.94
CA PRO A 62 -11.86 -4.66 38.59
C PRO A 62 -11.80 -5.54 37.32
N SER A 63 -10.65 -5.83 36.71
CA SER A 63 -9.71 -6.85 37.18
C SER A 63 -8.53 -6.94 36.22
N ALA A 64 -7.37 -7.21 36.83
CA ALA A 64 -6.07 -7.23 36.22
C ALA A 64 -5.94 -8.25 35.08
N SER A 65 -5.33 -7.79 33.98
CA SER A 65 -4.29 -8.58 33.33
C SER A 65 -3.10 -7.65 33.20
N ALA A 66 -2.13 -7.84 34.10
CA ALA A 66 -0.82 -7.25 33.98
C ALA A 66 -0.13 -7.87 32.76
N SER A 67 -0.43 -7.35 31.57
CA SER A 67 0.52 -7.44 30.48
C SER A 67 1.66 -6.52 30.87
N THR A 68 2.78 -7.10 31.30
CA THR A 68 4.06 -6.43 31.33
C THR A 68 4.32 -5.90 29.94
N SER A 69 3.85 -4.68 29.67
CA SER A 69 4.22 -3.91 28.50
C SER A 69 5.68 -3.58 28.74
N ALA A 70 6.56 -4.44 28.22
CA ALA A 70 7.97 -4.10 28.06
C ALA A 70 8.02 -2.68 27.50
N PRO A 71 8.97 -1.83 27.95
CA PRO A 71 9.05 -0.47 27.46
C PRO A 71 9.04 -0.53 25.94
N VAL A 72 7.99 0.06 25.35
CA VAL A 72 7.93 0.29 23.92
C VAL A 72 9.01 1.30 23.64
N THR A 73 10.24 0.81 23.44
CA THR A 73 11.34 1.58 22.89
C THR A 73 10.77 2.17 21.61
N THR A 74 10.41 3.46 21.68
CA THR A 74 9.77 4.16 20.57
C THR A 74 10.73 4.01 19.41
N PRO A 75 10.37 3.26 18.38
CA PRO A 75 11.36 2.88 17.40
C PRO A 75 11.72 4.12 16.61
N ALA A 76 12.97 4.54 16.82
CA ALA A 76 13.63 5.56 16.04
C ALA A 76 13.39 5.26 14.55
N SER A 77 12.60 6.11 13.91
CA SER A 77 12.49 6.27 12.46
C SER A 77 12.53 4.98 11.63
N ALA A 78 11.73 3.97 11.98
CA ALA A 78 11.66 2.76 11.18
C ALA A 78 11.08 3.07 9.79
N SER A 79 11.78 2.61 8.76
CA SER A 79 11.49 2.88 7.35
C SER A 79 11.62 1.62 6.50
N VAL A 80 11.00 1.63 5.34
CA VAL A 80 11.13 0.58 4.32
C VAL A 80 11.46 1.25 2.99
N TYR A 81 12.31 0.63 2.17
CA TYR A 81 12.67 1.18 0.86
C TYR A 81 11.67 0.72 -0.20
N GLY A 82 11.01 1.69 -0.84
CA GLY A 82 10.19 1.45 -2.03
C GLY A 82 11.04 1.26 -3.29
N CYS A 83 10.38 0.97 -4.40
CA CYS A 83 11.05 0.90 -5.69
C CYS A 83 11.57 2.26 -6.20
N ASP A 84 11.07 3.37 -5.64
CA ASP A 84 11.55 4.73 -5.88
C ASP A 84 12.87 5.07 -5.13
N GLN A 85 13.45 4.09 -4.44
CA GLN A 85 14.68 4.21 -3.65
C GLN A 85 14.58 5.23 -2.49
N GLN A 86 13.39 5.72 -2.14
CA GLN A 86 13.21 6.51 -0.93
C GLN A 86 12.82 5.62 0.26
N PRO A 87 13.38 5.89 1.45
CA PRO A 87 12.88 5.30 2.68
C PRO A 87 11.53 5.94 3.03
N VAL A 88 10.50 5.12 3.14
CA VAL A 88 9.15 5.55 3.50
C VAL A 88 8.73 4.94 4.84
N SER A 89 8.04 5.72 5.66
CA SER A 89 7.45 5.27 6.92
C SER A 89 5.95 4.99 6.75
N GLN A 90 5.51 3.81 7.16
CA GLN A 90 4.10 3.37 7.12
C GLN A 90 3.38 3.68 5.79
N PRO A 91 3.91 3.21 4.64
CA PRO A 91 3.31 3.50 3.34
C PRO A 91 1.88 2.93 3.25
N LYS A 92 0.91 3.76 2.85
CA LYS A 92 -0.47 3.30 2.54
C LYS A 92 -0.55 2.58 1.21
N THR A 93 0.39 2.88 0.31
CA THR A 93 0.57 2.26 -0.99
C THR A 93 2.03 1.84 -1.13
N TYR A 94 2.27 0.61 -1.55
CA TYR A 94 3.61 0.06 -1.68
C TYR A 94 3.74 -0.72 -3.00
N ILE A 95 4.61 -0.25 -3.89
CA ILE A 95 4.86 -0.86 -5.20
C ILE A 95 5.85 -2.01 -5.00
N LEU A 96 5.47 -3.23 -5.42
CA LEU A 96 6.31 -4.42 -5.34
C LEU A 96 7.11 -4.64 -6.63
N THR A 97 6.50 -4.36 -7.77
CA THR A 97 7.12 -4.54 -9.09
C THR A 97 6.79 -3.38 -10.03
N TYR A 98 7.77 -3.00 -10.87
CA TYR A 98 7.57 -2.04 -11.97
C TYR A 98 7.27 -2.78 -13.28
N GLY A 99 6.44 -2.15 -14.13
CA GLY A 99 6.10 -2.61 -15.49
C GLY A 99 4.60 -2.84 -15.70
N ASP A 100 4.22 -3.22 -16.92
CA ASP A 100 2.82 -3.40 -17.34
C ASP A 100 2.06 -4.50 -16.56
N GLY A 101 2.78 -5.42 -15.92
CA GLY A 101 2.23 -6.45 -15.02
C GLY A 101 2.33 -6.11 -13.54
N GLY A 102 2.58 -4.84 -13.21
CA GLY A 102 2.94 -4.37 -11.86
C GLY A 102 2.02 -4.88 -10.76
N VAL A 103 2.63 -5.19 -9.61
CA VAL A 103 1.93 -5.57 -8.38
C VAL A 103 2.08 -4.44 -7.39
N VAL A 104 0.95 -3.95 -6.89
CA VAL A 104 0.90 -2.86 -5.92
C VAL A 104 0.04 -3.28 -4.73
N LEU A 105 0.50 -2.95 -3.53
CA LEU A 105 -0.29 -3.04 -2.32
C LEU A 105 -0.91 -1.68 -2.03
N ASN A 106 -2.21 -1.64 -1.84
CA ASN A 106 -3.01 -0.44 -1.61
C ASN A 106 -3.80 -0.56 -0.31
N GLN A 107 -4.20 0.59 0.24
CA GLN A 107 -5.02 0.68 1.45
C GLN A 107 -4.39 -0.05 2.64
N LEU A 108 -3.05 -0.04 2.73
CA LEU A 108 -2.33 -0.69 3.80
C LEU A 108 -2.57 0.04 5.13
N THR A 109 -3.02 -0.72 6.12
CA THR A 109 -3.16 -0.28 7.51
C THR A 109 -2.19 -1.04 8.38
N TRP A 110 -1.11 -0.38 8.80
CA TRP A 110 -0.03 -0.97 9.59
C TRP A 110 -0.36 -1.06 11.08
N SER A 111 0.10 -2.12 11.72
CA SER A 111 0.07 -2.35 13.16
C SER A 111 1.44 -2.79 13.66
N GLY A 112 1.86 -2.25 14.82
CA GLY A 112 3.17 -2.55 15.42
C GLY A 112 4.35 -1.98 14.65
N TRP A 113 4.18 -0.87 13.92
CA TRP A 113 5.26 -0.27 13.15
C TRP A 113 6.46 0.13 14.01
N GLY A 114 7.64 -0.11 13.47
CA GLY A 114 8.94 0.08 14.08
C GLY A 114 9.31 -0.94 15.16
N THR A 115 8.43 -1.88 15.50
CA THR A 115 8.89 -3.08 16.21
C THR A 115 9.69 -3.98 15.27
N ALA A 116 10.32 -5.03 15.81
CA ALA A 116 11.09 -6.00 15.04
C ALA A 116 10.30 -6.64 13.88
N SER A 117 8.96 -6.68 13.97
CA SER A 117 8.06 -7.14 12.93
C SER A 117 6.75 -6.34 12.96
N THR A 118 6.35 -5.77 11.82
CA THR A 118 5.07 -5.05 11.66
C THR A 118 4.21 -5.69 10.59
N THR A 119 2.90 -5.64 10.78
CA THR A 119 1.94 -6.24 9.84
C THR A 119 0.98 -5.17 9.34
N ALA A 120 0.66 -5.20 8.06
CA ALA A 120 -0.40 -4.43 7.46
C ALA A 120 -1.42 -5.30 6.76
N THR A 121 -2.67 -4.84 6.79
CA THR A 121 -3.75 -5.41 5.99
C THR A 121 -4.14 -4.41 4.92
N GLY A 122 -4.43 -4.88 3.71
CA GLY A 122 -4.86 -4.05 2.60
C GLY A 122 -5.33 -4.89 1.41
N VAL A 123 -5.06 -4.37 0.22
CA VAL A 123 -5.46 -4.99 -1.04
C VAL A 123 -4.24 -5.04 -1.96
N GLN A 124 -3.96 -6.20 -2.54
CA GLN A 124 -3.02 -6.33 -3.64
C GLN A 124 -3.77 -6.15 -4.95
N THR A 125 -3.33 -5.18 -5.75
CA THR A 125 -3.80 -4.97 -7.12
C THR A 125 -2.69 -5.40 -8.08
N ARG A 126 -3.05 -6.25 -9.05
CA ARG A 126 -2.17 -6.67 -10.16
C ARG A 126 -2.96 -6.66 -11.45
N ASN A 127 -2.29 -6.62 -12.60
CA ASN A 127 -3.02 -6.75 -13.86
C ASN A 127 -3.37 -8.21 -14.20
N SER A 128 -4.51 -8.45 -14.86
CA SER A 128 -4.93 -9.80 -15.28
C SER A 128 -4.02 -10.41 -16.34
N CYS A 129 -3.30 -9.58 -17.10
CA CYS A 129 -2.36 -9.95 -18.16
C CYS A 129 -2.94 -10.87 -19.26
N VAL A 130 -4.24 -10.78 -19.52
CA VAL A 130 -4.91 -11.51 -20.62
C VAL A 130 -5.54 -10.49 -21.57
N PRO A 131 -5.20 -10.47 -22.89
CA PRO A 131 -4.19 -11.29 -23.58
C PRO A 131 -2.75 -10.79 -23.39
N SER A 132 -2.55 -9.57 -22.89
CA SER A 132 -1.25 -9.00 -22.56
C SER A 132 -1.35 -8.16 -21.29
N CYS A 133 -0.23 -7.91 -20.60
CA CYS A 133 -0.22 -7.04 -19.43
C CYS A 133 -0.51 -5.56 -19.74
N ALA A 134 -0.37 -5.11 -20.99
CA ALA A 134 -0.77 -3.74 -21.35
C ALA A 134 -2.30 -3.62 -21.55
N ALA A 135 -2.97 -4.72 -21.96
CA ALA A 135 -4.40 -4.74 -22.27
C ALA A 135 -5.27 -5.35 -21.15
N GLY A 136 -4.67 -5.97 -20.14
CA GLY A 136 -5.39 -6.58 -19.03
C GLY A 136 -6.09 -5.56 -18.13
N SER A 137 -6.99 -6.06 -17.27
CA SER A 137 -7.70 -5.27 -16.27
C SER A 137 -7.15 -5.49 -14.86
N PRO A 138 -7.14 -4.46 -13.99
CA PRO A 138 -6.66 -4.61 -12.63
C PRO A 138 -7.55 -5.58 -11.84
N ILE A 139 -6.91 -6.58 -11.22
CA ILE A 139 -7.53 -7.53 -10.30
C ILE A 139 -7.08 -7.19 -8.89
N SER A 140 -8.04 -7.04 -7.98
CA SER A 140 -7.81 -6.73 -6.58
C SER A 140 -8.09 -7.95 -5.70
N THR A 141 -7.14 -8.29 -4.82
CA THR A 141 -7.23 -9.41 -3.86
C THR A 141 -6.87 -8.90 -2.47
N LYS A 142 -7.58 -9.35 -1.43
CA LYS A 142 -7.19 -9.02 -0.04
C LYS A 142 -5.77 -9.52 0.23
N ALA A 143 -4.98 -8.67 0.86
CA ALA A 143 -3.59 -8.97 1.14
C ALA A 143 -3.18 -8.59 2.56
N THR A 144 -2.29 -9.39 3.12
CA THR A 144 -1.59 -9.12 4.38
C THR A 144 -0.10 -8.99 4.07
N ALA A 145 0.49 -7.88 4.46
CA ALA A 145 1.93 -7.61 4.34
C ALA A 145 2.58 -7.69 5.72
N THR A 146 3.70 -8.39 5.84
CA THR A 146 4.47 -8.47 7.08
C THR A 146 5.90 -8.04 6.80
N LEU A 147 6.32 -6.93 7.39
CA LEU A 147 7.71 -6.47 7.38
C LEU A 147 8.43 -6.98 8.61
N SER A 148 9.65 -7.45 8.44
CA SER A 148 10.49 -7.97 9.52
C SER A 148 11.98 -7.72 9.25
N GLY A 149 12.82 -8.11 10.20
CA GLY A 149 14.27 -7.93 10.08
C GLY A 149 14.68 -6.46 10.17
N LEU A 150 14.05 -5.70 11.07
CA LEU A 150 14.39 -4.31 11.35
C LEU A 150 15.84 -4.21 11.80
N SER A 151 16.69 -3.64 10.95
CA SER A 151 18.12 -3.45 11.21
C SER A 151 18.52 -2.04 10.84
N ALA A 152 19.22 -1.33 11.73
CA ALA A 152 19.61 0.06 11.55
C ALA A 152 18.44 1.01 11.13
N GLY A 153 17.22 0.74 11.60
CA GLY A 153 16.03 1.53 11.25
C GLY A 153 15.37 1.16 9.92
N HIS A 154 15.83 0.11 9.24
CA HIS A 154 15.27 -0.34 7.96
C HIS A 154 14.77 -1.78 8.03
N TYR A 155 13.57 -2.01 7.50
CA TYR A 155 13.06 -3.36 7.30
C TYR A 155 13.76 -4.00 6.10
N THR A 156 14.24 -5.24 6.28
CA THR A 156 15.01 -5.97 5.25
C THR A 156 14.25 -7.16 4.66
N LYS A 157 13.12 -7.54 5.25
CA LYS A 157 12.26 -8.62 4.76
C LYS A 157 10.81 -8.19 4.68
N LEU A 158 10.14 -8.57 3.61
CA LEU A 158 8.72 -8.37 3.39
C LEU A 158 8.08 -9.69 2.98
N ARG A 159 7.04 -10.13 3.66
CA ARG A 159 6.18 -11.25 3.23
C ARG A 159 4.82 -10.69 2.85
N VAL A 160 4.29 -11.12 1.71
CA VAL A 160 2.95 -10.75 1.25
C VAL A 160 2.13 -12.02 1.09
N VAL A 161 0.95 -12.05 1.72
CA VAL A 161 -0.04 -13.11 1.56
C VAL A 161 -1.27 -12.50 0.88
N ALA A 162 -1.53 -12.86 -0.37
CA ALA A 162 -2.67 -12.38 -1.15
C ALA A 162 -3.55 -13.58 -1.57
N GLY A 163 -4.71 -13.72 -0.93
CA GLY A 163 -5.54 -14.94 -1.07
C GLY A 163 -4.74 -16.19 -0.68
N PRO A 164 -4.65 -17.23 -1.52
CA PRO A 164 -3.85 -18.43 -1.26
C PRO A 164 -2.36 -18.27 -1.58
N THR A 165 -1.96 -17.15 -2.21
CA THR A 165 -0.58 -16.94 -2.67
C THR A 165 0.23 -16.26 -1.58
N THR A 166 1.37 -16.84 -1.21
CA THR A 166 2.38 -16.20 -0.36
C THR A 166 3.61 -15.90 -1.20
N THR A 167 4.17 -14.70 -1.06
CA THR A 167 5.39 -14.28 -1.73
C THR A 167 6.29 -13.57 -0.73
N ASP A 168 7.51 -14.06 -0.60
CA ASP A 168 8.54 -13.49 0.24
C ASP A 168 9.42 -12.55 -0.61
N TYR A 169 9.86 -11.45 -0.03
CA TYR A 169 10.68 -10.42 -0.67
C TYR A 169 11.83 -10.04 0.27
N SER A 170 13.00 -9.86 -0.31
CA SER A 170 14.12 -9.17 0.32
C SER A 170 14.01 -7.69 0.00
N VAL A 171 14.08 -6.83 1.01
CA VAL A 171 14.00 -5.38 0.84
C VAL A 171 15.39 -4.77 1.04
N THR A 172 15.87 -4.08 0.01
CA THR A 172 17.15 -3.37 0.04
C THR A 172 16.95 -1.90 -0.32
N ALA A 173 17.99 -1.08 -0.32
CA ALA A 173 17.90 0.32 -0.79
C ALA A 173 17.45 0.46 -2.25
N ALA A 174 17.53 -0.62 -3.05
CA ALA A 174 17.01 -0.65 -4.41
C ALA A 174 15.50 -1.01 -4.47
N GLY A 175 14.89 -1.34 -3.34
CA GLY A 175 13.49 -1.76 -3.24
C GLY A 175 13.32 -3.25 -2.95
N PRO A 176 12.07 -3.75 -3.00
CA PRO A 176 11.75 -5.16 -2.82
C PRO A 176 12.16 -6.01 -4.03
N THR A 177 12.72 -7.18 -3.76
CA THR A 177 13.05 -8.21 -4.74
C THR A 177 12.45 -9.54 -4.26
N ALA A 178 11.66 -10.20 -5.10
CA ALA A 178 11.07 -11.50 -4.74
C ALA A 178 12.17 -12.51 -4.38
N ALA A 179 12.03 -13.18 -3.25
CA ALA A 179 12.84 -14.32 -2.89
C ALA A 179 12.34 -15.52 -3.71
N GLY A 180 13.19 -16.05 -4.58
CA GLY A 180 12.93 -17.25 -5.36
C GLY A 180 13.07 -18.54 -4.55
#